data_AF-A0A4Q3WEF2-F1
#
_entry.id   AF-A0A4Q3WEF2-F1
#
_cell.length_a   1.000
_cell.length_b   1.000
_cell.length_c   1.000
_cell.angle_alpha   90.00
_cell.angle_beta   90.00
_cell.angle_gamma   90.00
#
_symmetry.space_group_name_H-M   'P 1'
#
loop_
_entity.id
_entity.type
_entity.pdbx_description
1 polymer ?
#
loop_
_entity_poly.entity_id
_entity_poly.type
_entity_poly.pdbx_seq_one_letter_code
_entity_poly.pdbx_strand_id
1 'polypeptide(L)'
;MLSGGVPSTSVSPSTASVAAPETAPASPEMATPRARITAQPSRVVKCYLSILVPAYNEEKRLPATLEAIADYLAVRDFSHELIVVDDGSKDTTRDVVREFARDRPWVRLVQYDDDNGNALNRGKGFAVRAGVEAAVGRDILFTDADLSTPIEEMERLLPPISRGDCDVAIASRALPESNLAIHQPIHREFMGRTFNKIVQKMAVPGVKDTQCGFKA
;
A
#
# COMPACT_ATOMS: atom_id res chain seq x y z
N MET A 1 18.42 72.63 61.37
CA MET A 1 19.89 72.77 61.43
C MET A 1 20.51 71.65 60.60
N LEU A 2 21.33 72.02 59.60
CA LEU A 2 22.58 71.40 59.08
C LEU A 2 22.64 69.85 59.05
N SER A 3 23.08 69.13 58.02
CA SER A 3 23.98 69.34 56.87
C SER A 3 23.96 67.98 56.15
N GLY A 4 23.85 67.88 54.83
CA GLY A 4 25.00 67.75 53.93
C GLY A 4 25.64 66.34 53.98
N GLY A 5 25.63 65.59 52.87
CA GLY A 5 26.33 64.30 52.82
C GLY A 5 26.19 63.44 51.55
N VAL A 6 26.84 63.88 50.45
CA VAL A 6 27.58 63.11 49.41
C VAL A 6 26.85 62.00 48.59
N PRO A 7 27.00 61.98 47.24
CA PRO A 7 26.31 61.02 46.38
C PRO A 7 27.06 59.69 46.25
N SER A 8 26.35 58.57 46.36
CA SER A 8 26.87 57.23 46.02
C SER A 8 26.17 56.71 44.77
N THR A 9 26.94 56.59 43.69
CA THR A 9 26.57 55.93 42.44
C THR A 9 26.31 54.43 42.66
N SER A 10 25.07 54.00 42.47
CA SER A 10 24.73 52.57 42.31
C SER A 10 24.28 52.32 40.87
N VAL A 11 25.18 51.74 40.08
CA VAL A 11 24.87 51.17 38.76
C VAL A 11 23.93 49.98 38.97
N SER A 12 22.72 50.07 38.43
CA SER A 12 21.79 48.94 38.37
C SER A 12 22.05 48.15 37.09
N PRO A 13 22.16 46.81 37.12
CA PRO A 13 22.34 46.02 35.91
C PRO A 13 21.06 46.04 35.06
N SER A 14 21.22 46.45 33.81
CA SER A 14 20.21 46.35 32.75
C SER A 14 19.78 44.89 32.57
N THR A 15 18.56 44.56 32.94
CA THR A 15 17.90 43.30 32.56
C THR A 15 17.58 43.34 31.07
N ALA A 16 18.45 42.73 30.26
CA ALA A 16 18.15 42.43 28.86
C ALA A 16 17.04 41.36 28.82
N SER A 17 15.81 41.80 28.57
CA SER A 17 14.69 40.92 28.22
C SER A 17 14.93 40.39 26.82
N VAL A 18 15.39 39.14 26.71
CA VAL A 18 15.43 38.42 25.44
C VAL A 18 13.99 38.05 25.09
N ALA A 19 13.43 38.75 24.11
CA ALA A 19 12.15 38.39 23.51
C ALA A 19 12.25 36.98 22.89
N ALA A 20 11.31 36.10 23.24
CA ALA A 20 11.18 34.80 22.59
C ALA A 20 10.89 35.00 21.10
N PRO A 21 11.46 34.16 20.20
CA PRO A 21 11.16 34.25 18.79
C PRO A 21 9.68 33.93 18.57
N GLU A 22 9.00 34.86 17.90
CA GLU A 22 7.63 34.73 17.42
C GLU A 22 7.55 33.49 16.52
N THR A 23 6.85 32.46 17.00
CA THR A 23 6.65 31.21 16.26
C THR A 23 5.86 31.51 15.00
N ALA A 24 6.48 31.29 13.84
CA ALA A 24 5.81 31.34 12.55
C ALA A 24 4.54 30.45 12.57
N PRO A 25 3.43 30.89 11.95
CA PRO A 25 2.21 30.10 11.91
C PRO A 25 2.48 28.77 11.20
N ALA A 26 2.05 27.67 11.81
CA ALA A 26 2.09 26.35 11.21
C ALA A 26 1.33 26.37 9.88
N SER A 27 2.00 25.95 8.81
CA SER A 27 1.39 25.73 7.50
C SER A 27 0.16 24.81 7.65
N PRO A 28 -0.92 25.03 6.88
CA PRO A 28 -2.10 24.19 6.97
C PRO A 28 -1.72 22.75 6.63
N GLU A 29 -1.99 21.85 7.57
CA GLU A 29 -1.87 20.42 7.39
C GLU A 29 -2.81 20.02 6.23
N MET A 30 -2.26 19.77 5.04
CA MET A 30 -3.04 19.29 3.91
C MET A 30 -3.66 17.95 4.30
N ALA A 31 -4.97 17.96 4.54
CA ALA A 31 -5.74 16.77 4.85
C ALA A 31 -5.48 15.74 3.73
N THR A 32 -4.87 14.62 4.09
CA THR A 32 -4.63 13.56 3.11
C THR A 32 -5.99 12.97 2.74
N PRO A 33 -6.36 12.92 1.45
CA PRO A 33 -7.65 12.38 1.05
C PRO A 33 -7.80 10.94 1.56
N ARG A 34 -8.91 10.70 2.26
CA ARG A 34 -9.23 9.39 2.85
C ARG A 34 -9.73 8.46 1.75
N ALA A 35 -9.15 7.27 1.67
CA ALA A 35 -9.64 6.21 0.80
C ALA A 35 -11.11 5.89 1.13
N ARG A 36 -11.95 5.88 0.10
CA ARG A 36 -13.35 5.48 0.16
C ARG A 36 -13.45 4.03 -0.29
N ILE A 37 -14.29 3.27 0.42
CA ILE A 37 -14.54 1.86 0.13
C ILE A 37 -15.99 1.74 -0.32
N THR A 38 -16.23 1.10 -1.46
CA THR A 38 -17.59 0.96 -2.02
C THR A 38 -18.51 0.07 -1.18
N ALA A 39 -17.97 -0.78 -0.31
CA ALA A 39 -18.75 -1.60 0.61
C ALA A 39 -18.04 -1.78 1.97
N GLN A 40 -18.81 -1.70 3.05
CA GLN A 40 -18.35 -2.04 4.40
C GLN A 40 -18.43 -3.57 4.58
N PRO A 41 -17.45 -4.20 5.26
CA PRO A 41 -17.51 -5.63 5.54
C PRO A 41 -18.77 -5.93 6.35
N SER A 42 -19.62 -6.83 5.85
CA SER A 42 -20.73 -7.37 6.62
C SER A 42 -20.18 -8.05 7.87
N ARG A 43 -20.67 -7.63 9.06
CA ARG A 43 -20.30 -8.12 10.40
C ARG A 43 -19.62 -9.50 10.42
N VAL A 44 -18.30 -9.46 10.66
CA VAL A 44 -17.38 -10.53 11.10
C VAL A 44 -17.85 -11.96 10.82
N VAL A 45 -17.80 -12.35 9.56
CA VAL A 45 -17.34 -13.71 9.25
C VAL A 45 -15.81 -13.61 9.24
N LYS A 46 -15.13 -14.45 10.03
CA LYS A 46 -13.66 -14.47 10.09
C LYS A 46 -13.14 -14.69 8.66
N CYS A 47 -12.66 -13.65 7.99
CA CYS A 47 -12.13 -13.73 6.62
C CYS A 47 -10.76 -14.40 6.69
N TYR A 48 -10.55 -15.47 5.94
CA TYR A 48 -9.28 -16.19 5.94
C TYR A 48 -8.25 -15.46 5.10
N LEU A 49 -8.62 -15.06 3.88
CA LEU A 49 -7.71 -14.47 2.90
C LEU A 49 -8.26 -13.18 2.29
N SER A 50 -7.47 -12.10 2.32
CA SER A 50 -7.71 -10.91 1.49
C SER A 50 -6.80 -10.97 0.28
N ILE A 51 -7.36 -10.87 -0.92
CA ILE A 51 -6.58 -10.71 -2.16
C ILE A 51 -6.63 -9.24 -2.57
N LEU A 52 -5.48 -8.62 -2.78
CA LEU A 52 -5.31 -7.21 -3.06
C LEU A 52 -4.74 -7.00 -4.46
N VAL A 53 -5.46 -6.23 -5.28
CA VAL A 53 -5.11 -5.93 -6.67
C VAL A 53 -5.08 -4.41 -6.87
N PRO A 54 -3.91 -3.75 -6.90
CA PRO A 54 -3.82 -2.35 -7.28
C PRO A 54 -4.01 -2.21 -8.78
N ALA A 55 -4.81 -1.23 -9.18
CA ALA A 55 -5.16 -0.97 -10.57
C ALA A 55 -4.97 0.51 -10.91
N TYR A 56 -4.38 0.79 -12.06
CA TYR A 56 -4.33 2.13 -12.66
C TYR A 56 -4.42 2.02 -14.18
N ASN A 57 -5.54 2.47 -14.74
CA ASN A 57 -5.88 2.34 -16.15
C ASN A 57 -5.79 0.89 -16.67
N GLU A 58 -6.53 -0.01 -16.01
CA GLU A 58 -6.52 -1.45 -16.24
C GLU A 58 -7.81 -1.98 -16.88
N GLU A 59 -8.65 -1.12 -17.47
CA GLU A 59 -9.99 -1.49 -17.99
C GLU A 59 -9.98 -2.72 -18.92
N LYS A 60 -8.89 -2.95 -19.66
CA LYS A 60 -8.75 -4.03 -20.65
C LYS A 60 -8.25 -5.34 -20.06
N ARG A 61 -7.40 -5.28 -19.02
CA ARG A 61 -6.74 -6.46 -18.44
C ARG A 61 -7.47 -6.97 -17.21
N LEU A 62 -8.00 -6.04 -16.41
CA LEU A 62 -8.63 -6.35 -15.15
C LEU A 62 -9.79 -7.36 -15.25
N PRO A 63 -10.68 -7.33 -16.25
CA PRO A 63 -11.78 -8.31 -16.34
C PRO A 63 -11.29 -9.77 -16.31
N ALA A 64 -10.26 -10.10 -17.09
CA ALA A 64 -9.72 -11.46 -17.15
C ALA A 64 -9.06 -11.88 -15.82
N THR A 65 -8.36 -10.95 -15.16
CA THR A 65 -7.78 -11.17 -13.83
C THR A 65 -8.84 -11.42 -12.77
N LEU A 66 -9.92 -10.64 -12.78
CA LEU A 66 -11.02 -10.78 -11.83
C LEU A 66 -11.70 -12.15 -11.97
N GLU A 67 -11.99 -12.58 -13.20
CA GLU A 67 -12.58 -13.91 -13.44
C GLU A 67 -11.62 -15.04 -13.03
N ALA A 68 -10.33 -14.95 -13.36
CA ALA A 68 -9.35 -15.97 -12.96
C ALA A 68 -9.25 -16.11 -11.42
N ILE A 69 -9.30 -14.99 -10.69
CA ILE A 69 -9.34 -15.01 -9.23
C ILE A 69 -10.65 -15.63 -8.73
N ALA A 70 -11.79 -15.30 -9.33
CA ALA A 70 -13.08 -15.88 -8.94
C ALA A 70 -13.13 -17.39 -9.16
N ASP A 71 -12.67 -17.87 -10.31
CA ASP A 71 -12.59 -19.29 -10.64
C ASP A 71 -11.70 -20.03 -9.63
N TYR A 72 -10.55 -19.44 -9.29
CA TYR A 72 -9.65 -19.99 -8.27
C TYR A 72 -10.32 -20.10 -6.90
N LEU A 73 -11.09 -19.09 -6.50
CA LEU A 73 -11.75 -19.01 -5.19
C LEU A 73 -13.02 -19.87 -5.12
N ALA A 74 -13.72 -20.09 -6.24
CA ALA A 74 -14.98 -20.84 -6.30
C ALA A 74 -14.85 -22.29 -5.81
N VAL A 75 -13.65 -22.88 -5.91
CA VAL A 75 -13.36 -24.25 -5.50
C VAL A 75 -12.69 -24.35 -4.12
N ARG A 76 -12.63 -23.26 -3.35
CA ARG A 76 -11.95 -23.22 -2.04
C ARG A 76 -12.94 -23.15 -0.89
N ASP A 77 -12.68 -23.97 0.12
CA ASP A 77 -13.47 -24.03 1.35
C ASP A 77 -12.88 -23.11 2.43
N PHE A 78 -12.75 -21.82 2.11
CA PHE A 78 -12.40 -20.78 3.07
C PHE A 78 -13.01 -19.43 2.70
N SER A 79 -13.28 -18.62 3.72
CA SER A 79 -13.78 -17.25 3.56
C SER A 79 -12.71 -16.33 2.97
N HIS A 80 -13.11 -15.50 2.02
CA HIS A 80 -12.18 -14.64 1.29
C HIS A 80 -12.81 -13.31 0.93
N GLU A 81 -11.96 -12.34 0.63
CA GLU A 81 -12.34 -11.09 -0.02
C GLU A 81 -11.35 -10.74 -1.13
N LEU A 82 -11.83 -9.98 -2.11
CA LEU A 82 -11.03 -9.38 -3.17
C LEU A 82 -11.14 -7.86 -3.09
N ILE A 83 -10.04 -7.19 -2.84
CA ILE A 83 -9.93 -5.74 -2.76
C ILE A 83 -9.18 -5.25 -3.99
N VAL A 84 -9.90 -4.58 -4.89
CA VAL A 84 -9.27 -3.82 -5.97
C VAL A 84 -9.04 -2.39 -5.49
N VAL A 85 -7.81 -1.92 -5.59
CA VAL A 85 -7.45 -0.54 -5.21
C VAL A 85 -7.18 0.28 -6.46
N ASP A 86 -8.11 1.17 -6.80
CA ASP A 86 -7.94 2.09 -7.92
C ASP A 86 -7.06 3.29 -7.52
N ASP A 87 -5.89 3.40 -8.16
CA ASP A 87 -4.93 4.49 -7.96
C ASP A 87 -5.24 5.70 -8.85
N GLY A 88 -6.51 6.11 -8.87
CA GLY A 88 -6.98 7.27 -9.60
C GLY A 88 -7.01 7.09 -11.12
N SER A 89 -7.58 5.98 -11.60
CA SER A 89 -7.72 5.73 -13.05
C SER A 89 -8.58 6.80 -13.74
N LYS A 90 -8.27 7.04 -15.02
CA LYS A 90 -8.99 7.98 -15.89
C LYS A 90 -9.86 7.29 -16.94
N ASP A 91 -9.78 5.96 -16.97
CA ASP A 91 -10.53 5.09 -17.87
C ASP A 91 -11.68 4.41 -17.12
N THR A 92 -12.30 3.35 -17.68
CA THR A 92 -13.45 2.69 -17.04
C THR A 92 -13.06 1.65 -15.98
N THR A 93 -11.82 1.63 -15.48
CA THR A 93 -11.33 0.65 -14.48
C THR A 93 -12.26 0.53 -13.27
N ARG A 94 -12.71 1.66 -12.71
CA ARG A 94 -13.61 1.67 -11.55
C ARG A 94 -14.97 1.01 -11.86
N ASP A 95 -15.48 1.22 -13.06
CA ASP A 95 -16.78 0.69 -13.48
C ASP A 95 -16.71 -0.82 -13.71
N VAL A 96 -15.62 -1.31 -14.31
CA VAL A 96 -15.34 -2.74 -14.45
C VAL A 96 -15.41 -3.45 -13.08
N VAL A 97 -14.77 -2.88 -12.06
CA VAL A 97 -14.79 -3.48 -10.70
C VAL A 97 -16.19 -3.43 -10.10
N ARG A 98 -16.90 -2.30 -10.22
CA ARG A 98 -18.27 -2.16 -9.67
C ARG A 98 -19.23 -3.13 -10.33
N GLU A 99 -19.13 -3.32 -11.64
CA GLU A 99 -19.93 -4.29 -12.38
C GLU A 99 -19.65 -5.71 -11.92
N PHE A 100 -18.37 -6.08 -11.82
CA PHE A 100 -17.96 -7.39 -11.34
C PHE A 100 -18.44 -7.69 -9.91
N ALA A 101 -18.44 -6.67 -9.04
CA ALA A 101 -18.87 -6.77 -7.65
C ALA A 101 -20.39 -6.88 -7.44
N ARG A 102 -21.23 -6.60 -8.46
CA ARG A 102 -22.70 -6.53 -8.31
C ARG A 102 -23.30 -7.77 -7.64
N ASP A 103 -22.87 -8.96 -8.07
CA ASP A 103 -23.34 -10.25 -7.58
C ASP A 103 -22.30 -10.97 -6.71
N ARG A 104 -21.23 -10.26 -6.33
CA ARG A 104 -20.07 -10.81 -5.61
C ARG A 104 -19.77 -9.93 -4.40
N PRO A 105 -20.49 -10.09 -3.27
CA PRO A 105 -20.35 -9.23 -2.09
C PRO A 105 -18.99 -9.31 -1.40
N TRP A 106 -18.17 -10.30 -1.76
CA TRP A 106 -16.78 -10.45 -1.31
C TRP A 106 -15.79 -9.60 -2.13
N VAL A 107 -16.25 -8.89 -3.18
CA VAL A 107 -15.43 -7.95 -3.97
C VAL A 107 -15.66 -6.52 -3.49
N ARG A 108 -14.58 -5.78 -3.24
CA ARG A 108 -14.58 -4.39 -2.77
C ARG A 108 -13.69 -3.53 -3.65
N LEU A 109 -14.15 -2.32 -3.96
CA LEU A 109 -13.34 -1.28 -4.60
C LEU A 109 -12.91 -0.27 -3.53
N VAL A 110 -11.61 -0.06 -3.43
CA VAL A 110 -10.99 1.03 -2.68
C VAL A 110 -10.54 2.07 -3.70
N GLN A 111 -10.94 3.32 -3.51
CA GLN A 111 -10.55 4.43 -4.37
C GLN A 111 -10.34 5.69 -3.53
N TYR A 112 -9.54 6.63 -4.03
CA TYR A 112 -9.33 7.92 -3.39
C TYR A 112 -9.35 9.01 -4.46
N ASP A 113 -9.97 10.12 -4.10
CA ASP A 113 -10.19 11.27 -4.95
C ASP A 113 -9.66 12.52 -4.21
N ASP A 114 -9.33 13.57 -4.94
CA ASP A 114 -8.99 14.87 -4.35
C ASP A 114 -10.22 15.55 -3.73
N ASP A 115 -10.01 16.72 -3.09
CA ASP A 115 -11.09 17.47 -2.43
C ASP A 115 -12.19 17.94 -3.40
N ASN A 116 -11.90 17.98 -4.69
CA ASN A 116 -12.83 18.34 -5.75
C ASN A 116 -13.52 17.11 -6.37
N GLY A 117 -13.23 15.90 -5.88
CA GLY A 117 -13.79 14.64 -6.38
C GLY A 117 -13.12 14.10 -7.64
N ASN A 118 -11.95 14.62 -8.02
CA ASN A 118 -11.20 14.09 -9.16
C ASN A 118 -10.34 12.90 -8.74
N ALA A 119 -10.19 11.95 -9.67
CA ALA A 119 -9.32 10.79 -9.48
C ALA A 119 -7.88 11.23 -9.17
N LEU A 120 -7.32 10.73 -8.07
CA LEU A 120 -5.99 11.08 -7.58
C LEU A 120 -5.04 9.89 -7.69
N ASN A 121 -4.01 9.99 -8.52
CA ASN A 121 -2.95 8.98 -8.57
C ASN A 121 -1.86 9.30 -7.53
N ARG A 122 -1.52 8.31 -6.70
CA ARG A 122 -0.51 8.40 -5.63
C ARG A 122 0.57 7.33 -5.73
N GLY A 123 0.54 6.53 -6.79
CA GLY A 123 1.48 5.47 -7.06
C GLY A 123 1.13 4.16 -6.34
N LYS A 124 1.65 3.07 -6.90
CA LYS A 124 1.40 1.69 -6.48
C LYS A 124 1.62 1.44 -4.98
N GLY A 125 2.67 2.02 -4.38
CA GLY A 125 2.96 1.83 -2.96
C GLY A 125 1.85 2.38 -2.05
N PHE A 126 1.25 3.51 -2.43
CA PHE A 126 0.11 4.07 -1.73
C PHE A 126 -1.13 3.19 -1.91
N ALA A 127 -1.38 2.71 -3.13
CA ALA A 127 -2.50 1.80 -3.41
C ALA A 127 -2.39 0.50 -2.61
N VAL A 128 -1.21 -0.12 -2.56
CA VAL A 128 -0.96 -1.33 -1.75
C VAL A 128 -1.23 -1.04 -0.27
N ARG A 129 -0.68 0.04 0.27
CA ARG A 129 -0.92 0.44 1.66
C ARG A 129 -2.41 0.63 1.95
N ALA A 130 -3.12 1.37 1.09
CA ALA A 130 -4.54 1.65 1.26
C ALA A 130 -5.39 0.38 1.26
N GLY A 131 -5.06 -0.60 0.41
CA GLY A 131 -5.77 -1.87 0.43
C GLY A 131 -5.40 -2.75 1.63
N VAL A 132 -4.15 -2.74 2.10
CA VAL A 132 -3.74 -3.44 3.33
C VAL A 132 -4.50 -2.87 4.54
N GLU A 133 -4.63 -1.55 4.63
CA GLU A 133 -5.42 -0.88 5.67
C GLU A 133 -6.93 -1.21 5.58
N ALA A 134 -7.43 -1.57 4.40
CA ALA A 134 -8.83 -1.92 4.15
C ALA A 134 -9.15 -3.42 4.32
N ALA A 135 -8.12 -4.26 4.34
CA ALA A 135 -8.20 -5.72 4.43
C ALA A 135 -8.65 -6.18 5.82
N VAL A 136 -9.47 -7.23 5.85
CA VAL A 136 -9.99 -7.85 7.08
C VAL A 136 -9.66 -9.34 7.17
N GLY A 137 -9.05 -9.91 6.14
CA GLY A 137 -8.55 -11.29 6.14
C GLY A 137 -7.39 -11.49 7.12
N ARG A 138 -7.28 -12.73 7.62
CA ARG A 138 -6.15 -13.15 8.45
C ARG A 138 -4.83 -13.04 7.69
N ASP A 139 -4.83 -13.52 6.45
CA ASP A 139 -3.69 -13.49 5.54
C ASP A 139 -4.00 -12.51 4.40
N ILE A 140 -2.99 -11.82 3.86
CA ILE A 140 -3.16 -10.84 2.78
C ILE A 140 -2.27 -11.20 1.61
N LEU A 141 -2.87 -11.64 0.51
CA LEU A 141 -2.20 -11.77 -0.77
C LEU A 141 -2.21 -10.45 -1.52
N PHE A 142 -1.05 -9.98 -1.91
CA PHE A 142 -0.89 -8.94 -2.91
C PHE A 142 -0.63 -9.60 -4.28
N THR A 143 -1.31 -9.16 -5.35
CA THR A 143 -1.05 -9.60 -6.73
C THR A 143 -1.21 -8.44 -7.73
N ASP A 144 -0.55 -8.56 -8.90
CA ASP A 144 -0.63 -7.57 -9.98
C ASP A 144 -1.94 -7.72 -10.79
N ALA A 145 -2.44 -6.62 -11.35
CA ALA A 145 -3.67 -6.59 -12.14
C ALA A 145 -3.61 -7.41 -13.45
N ASP A 146 -2.42 -7.86 -13.86
CA ASP A 146 -2.21 -8.71 -15.03
C ASP A 146 -1.96 -10.18 -14.71
N LEU A 147 -1.97 -10.56 -13.42
CA LEU A 147 -1.58 -11.89 -12.94
C LEU A 147 -0.27 -12.39 -13.59
N SER A 148 0.75 -11.54 -13.66
CA SER A 148 2.08 -11.94 -14.14
C SER A 148 2.66 -13.16 -13.40
N THR A 149 2.15 -13.44 -12.21
CA THR A 149 2.23 -14.74 -11.53
C THR A 149 0.81 -15.33 -11.45
N PRO A 150 0.57 -16.57 -11.92
CA PRO A 150 -0.74 -17.21 -11.84
C PRO A 150 -1.24 -17.29 -10.39
N ILE A 151 -2.55 -17.15 -10.19
CA ILE A 151 -3.16 -17.14 -8.85
C ILE A 151 -3.00 -18.49 -8.13
N GLU A 152 -2.84 -19.57 -8.87
CA GLU A 152 -2.63 -20.94 -8.38
C GLU A 152 -1.32 -21.10 -7.61
N GLU A 153 -0.33 -20.23 -7.84
CA GLU A 153 0.92 -20.20 -7.06
C GLU A 153 0.66 -19.93 -5.57
N MET A 154 -0.52 -19.41 -5.22
CA MET A 154 -0.99 -19.28 -3.84
C MET A 154 -1.00 -20.62 -3.08
N GLU A 155 -1.18 -21.75 -3.76
CA GLU A 155 -1.13 -23.08 -3.13
C GLU A 155 0.24 -23.41 -2.53
N ARG A 156 1.30 -22.76 -3.01
CA ARG A 156 2.66 -22.90 -2.46
C ARG A 156 2.93 -21.93 -1.33
N LEU A 157 2.29 -20.75 -1.33
CA LEU A 157 2.51 -19.71 -0.32
C LEU A 157 1.64 -19.90 0.93
N LEU A 158 0.40 -20.36 0.79
CA LEU A 158 -0.51 -20.52 1.92
C LEU A 158 -0.03 -21.51 2.99
N PRO A 159 0.48 -22.71 2.67
CA PRO A 159 0.86 -23.68 3.69
C PRO A 159 1.92 -23.20 4.70
N PRO A 160 3.07 -22.62 4.30
CA PRO A 160 4.05 -22.14 5.27
C PRO A 160 3.53 -21.00 6.15
N ILE A 161 2.72 -20.08 5.61
CA ILE A 161 2.08 -19.00 6.38
C ILE A 161 1.07 -19.60 7.38
N SER A 162 0.22 -20.51 6.92
CA SER A 162 -0.85 -21.10 7.73
C SER A 162 -0.32 -21.97 8.89
N ARG A 163 0.87 -22.55 8.72
CA ARG A 163 1.57 -23.30 9.79
C ARG A 163 2.32 -22.40 10.76
N GLY A 164 2.47 -21.11 10.45
CA GLY A 164 3.30 -20.18 11.21
C GLY A 164 4.80 -20.39 10.99
N ASP A 165 5.19 -21.04 9.88
CA ASP A 165 6.59 -21.24 9.52
C ASP A 165 7.26 -19.91 9.09
N CYS A 166 6.45 -18.95 8.63
CA CYS A 166 6.89 -17.61 8.24
C CYS A 166 5.77 -16.57 8.38
N ASP A 167 6.15 -15.32 8.66
CA ASP A 167 5.22 -14.18 8.69
C ASP A 167 4.97 -13.58 7.30
N VAL A 168 5.87 -13.80 6.35
CA VAL A 168 5.79 -13.29 4.96
C VAL A 168 6.37 -14.32 3.99
N ALA A 169 5.62 -14.66 2.97
CA ALA A 169 6.05 -15.49 1.84
C ALA A 169 6.04 -14.68 0.53
N ILE A 170 7.11 -14.78 -0.25
CA ILE A 170 7.29 -14.01 -1.49
C ILE A 170 7.48 -15.01 -2.63
N ALA A 171 6.57 -15.02 -3.60
CA ALA A 171 6.82 -15.78 -4.82
C ALA A 171 8.01 -15.15 -5.56
N SER A 172 8.82 -15.96 -6.23
CA SER A 172 10.02 -15.50 -6.91
C SER A 172 10.13 -16.14 -8.28
N ARG A 173 10.24 -15.30 -9.31
CA ARG A 173 10.53 -15.71 -10.70
C ARG A 173 12.01 -16.01 -10.94
N ALA A 174 12.82 -16.01 -9.88
CA ALA A 174 14.26 -16.31 -9.92
C ALA A 174 14.57 -17.67 -9.25
N LEU A 175 13.55 -18.45 -8.90
CA LEU A 175 13.72 -19.83 -8.47
C LEU A 175 14.03 -20.73 -9.67
N PRO A 176 14.91 -21.74 -9.54
CA PRO A 176 15.29 -22.64 -10.64
C PRO A 176 14.10 -23.29 -11.37
N GLU A 177 12.96 -23.42 -10.69
CA GLU A 177 11.73 -24.07 -11.17
C GLU A 177 10.76 -23.11 -11.89
N SER A 178 11.08 -21.81 -11.97
CA SER A 178 10.22 -20.81 -12.61
C SER A 178 10.34 -20.84 -14.14
N ASN A 179 9.23 -21.16 -14.82
CA ASN A 179 9.17 -21.18 -16.28
C ASN A 179 8.77 -19.79 -16.80
N LEU A 180 9.76 -18.94 -17.10
CA LEU A 180 9.55 -17.61 -17.67
C LEU A 180 9.12 -17.72 -19.14
N ALA A 181 7.81 -17.71 -19.39
CA ALA A 181 7.23 -17.78 -20.73
C ALA A 181 7.63 -16.61 -21.66
N ILE A 182 8.10 -15.49 -21.10
CA ILE A 182 8.58 -14.32 -21.86
C ILE A 182 9.89 -13.84 -21.23
N HIS A 183 11.00 -14.02 -21.94
CA HIS A 183 12.30 -13.50 -21.52
C HIS A 183 12.28 -11.97 -21.53
N GLN A 184 12.57 -11.34 -20.38
CA GLN A 184 12.74 -9.89 -20.32
C GLN A 184 14.06 -9.48 -21.00
N PRO A 185 14.14 -8.28 -21.60
CA PRO A 185 15.38 -7.82 -22.21
C PRO A 185 16.46 -7.57 -21.15
N ILE A 186 17.69 -7.98 -21.47
CA ILE A 186 18.85 -8.13 -20.56
C ILE A 186 19.16 -6.87 -19.73
N HIS A 187 18.92 -5.67 -20.30
CA HIS A 187 19.15 -4.40 -19.61
C HIS A 187 18.18 -4.17 -18.43
N ARG A 188 16.95 -4.67 -18.55
CA ARG A 188 15.90 -4.58 -17.52
C ARG A 188 16.18 -5.53 -16.36
N GLU A 189 16.77 -6.68 -16.65
CA GLU A 189 17.24 -7.66 -15.68
C GLU A 189 18.46 -7.13 -14.89
N PHE A 190 19.41 -6.47 -15.57
CA PHE A 190 20.58 -5.86 -14.94
C PHE A 190 20.21 -4.68 -14.02
N MET A 191 19.28 -3.81 -14.44
CA MET A 191 18.79 -2.72 -13.59
C MET A 191 18.00 -3.23 -12.39
N GLY A 192 17.13 -4.25 -12.57
CA GLY A 192 16.40 -4.89 -11.48
C GLY A 192 17.33 -5.52 -10.44
N ARG A 193 18.39 -6.23 -10.87
CA ARG A 193 19.39 -6.83 -9.97
C ARG A 193 20.19 -5.78 -9.20
N THR A 194 20.50 -4.64 -9.83
CA THR A 194 21.25 -3.55 -9.19
C THR A 194 20.41 -2.80 -8.16
N PHE A 195 19.15 -2.49 -8.50
CA PHE A 195 18.20 -1.87 -7.57
C PHE A 195 17.90 -2.79 -6.37
N ASN A 196 17.67 -4.08 -6.61
CA ASN A 196 17.41 -5.06 -5.55
C ASN A 196 18.62 -5.20 -4.59
N LYS A 197 19.86 -5.15 -5.10
CA LYS A 197 21.06 -5.11 -4.25
C LYS A 197 21.12 -3.87 -3.36
N ILE A 198 20.69 -2.71 -3.86
CA ILE A 198 20.64 -1.48 -3.08
C ILE A 198 19.56 -1.57 -1.98
N VAL A 199 18.37 -2.08 -2.32
CA VAL A 199 17.28 -2.29 -1.37
C VAL A 199 17.65 -3.32 -0.29
N GLN A 200 18.28 -4.44 -0.66
CA GLN A 200 18.78 -5.42 0.31
C GLN A 200 19.83 -4.83 1.26
N LYS A 201 20.65 -3.88 0.78
CA LYS A 201 21.72 -3.30 1.58
C LYS A 201 21.24 -2.16 2.49
N MET A 202 20.13 -1.50 2.16
CA MET A 202 19.66 -0.31 2.88
C MET A 202 18.31 -0.45 3.60
N ALA A 203 17.43 -1.35 3.16
CA ALA A 203 16.06 -1.42 3.66
C ALA A 203 15.66 -2.81 4.18
N VAL A 204 15.94 -3.89 3.43
CA VAL A 204 15.45 -5.24 3.77
C VAL A 204 16.49 -6.33 3.43
N PRO A 205 17.51 -6.53 4.28
CA PRO A 205 18.54 -7.55 4.05
C PRO A 205 17.93 -8.96 4.02
N GLY A 206 18.28 -9.76 3.01
CA GLY A 206 17.90 -11.18 2.92
C GLY A 206 16.72 -11.54 2.00
N VAL A 207 15.96 -10.55 1.50
CA VAL A 207 14.83 -10.79 0.58
C VAL A 207 15.30 -10.79 -0.88
N LYS A 208 15.34 -11.98 -1.51
CA LYS A 208 15.91 -12.18 -2.86
C LYS A 208 15.11 -11.52 -4.00
N ASP A 209 13.80 -11.31 -3.85
CA ASP A 209 12.97 -10.62 -4.86
C ASP A 209 12.03 -9.61 -4.18
N THR A 210 12.58 -8.42 -3.88
CA THR A 210 11.79 -7.34 -3.27
C THR A 210 10.70 -6.80 -4.20
N GLN A 211 10.82 -7.03 -5.51
CA GLN A 211 9.99 -6.43 -6.56
C GLN A 211 8.87 -7.35 -7.06
N CYS A 212 8.79 -8.60 -6.58
CA CYS A 212 7.70 -9.50 -6.98
C CYS A 212 6.34 -8.94 -6.54
N GLY A 213 5.39 -8.96 -7.46
CA GLY A 213 4.00 -8.55 -7.27
C GLY A 213 3.17 -9.53 -6.44
N PHE A 214 3.68 -10.73 -6.17
CA PHE A 214 2.93 -11.81 -5.53
C PHE A 214 3.54 -12.17 -4.16
N LYS A 215 2.92 -11.68 -3.09
CA LYS A 215 3.38 -11.81 -1.70
C LYS A 215 2.21 -12.06 -0.76
N ALA A 216 2.38 -12.94 0.23
CA ALA A 216 1.39 -13.26 1.24
C ALA A 216 1.98 -13.19 2.65
#